data_AF-A0A524G873-F1
#
_entry.id   AF-A0A524G873-F1
#
_cell.length_a   1.000
_cell.length_b   1.000
_cell.length_c   1.000
_cell.angle_alpha   90.00
_cell.angle_beta   90.00
_cell.angle_gamma   90.00
#
_symmetry.space_group_name_H-M   'P 1'
#
loop_
_entity.id
_entity.type
_entity.pdbx_description
1 polymer ?
#
loop_
_entity_poly.entity_id
_entity_poly.type
_entity_poly.pdbx_seq_one_letter_code
_entity_poly.pdbx_strand_id
1 'polypeptide(L)'
;MLEVYSKSNKNGFTVQFKNNSYPVKYPLGYWERTPEQTRTALTDNLSLATTMHLPLVFKDPLIKYHSGRPVLEPYFVENFLRDIPSCAEVDGTDTAEMVREFLDIRYQYTNPEITVPSSDPVENAHRAIVGLSFGKDSLLTYAVADELGLDPEIAYLVEESMTYEEKHKTALAAKFKEEFGKSLHILKHDTGKLRDYKHLNLPFSELGWGLQSTEYAIEFIPLAYALEGKYILFGNEQTTSETYKNEKDDWLIYPCYDQSHIWTVHISRITEMFSGGSVKTGSLIEPLMDMMVQRTLAHRYPEIAKYQMSCFTETEAGRDYHWCHECTICGKMYLLCAGSGVDPKSVGFRLNMLEPEKKRFFTLFGGKSALTYANTATARDEQLFAFYCAAKRDAKGGLVDEFRKSDLYKEAQAREDELFKRFISLYDPITVPRELKDQVMSIYREEIASFEF
;
A
#
# COMPACT_ATOMS: atom_id res chain seq x y z
N MET A 1 -22.63 -23.32 -6.44
CA MET A 1 -21.69 -23.07 -7.54
C MET A 1 -21.66 -21.58 -7.78
N LEU A 2 -20.49 -20.96 -7.60
CA LEU A 2 -20.30 -19.54 -7.87
C LEU A 2 -20.05 -19.33 -9.37
N GLU A 3 -20.58 -18.23 -9.89
CA GLU A 3 -20.38 -17.85 -11.29
C GLU A 3 -19.93 -16.38 -11.38
N VAL A 4 -18.89 -16.15 -12.17
CA VAL A 4 -18.32 -14.84 -12.45
C VAL A 4 -18.35 -14.62 -13.96
N TYR A 5 -18.91 -13.48 -14.37
CA TYR A 5 -18.89 -13.05 -15.77
C TYR A 5 -18.03 -11.79 -15.86
N SER A 6 -17.24 -11.68 -16.92
CA SER A 6 -16.47 -10.47 -17.19
C SER A 6 -16.66 -10.02 -18.62
N LYS A 7 -16.53 -8.70 -18.84
CA LYS A 7 -16.51 -8.12 -20.19
C LYS A 7 -15.69 -6.85 -20.24
N SER A 8 -15.00 -6.66 -21.36
CA SER A 8 -14.41 -5.39 -21.72
C SER A 8 -15.51 -4.42 -22.20
N ASN A 9 -15.39 -3.16 -21.82
CA ASN A 9 -16.25 -2.05 -22.20
C ASN A 9 -15.41 -0.98 -22.92
N LYS A 10 -16.07 0.09 -23.40
CA LYS A 10 -15.39 1.20 -24.07
C LYS A 10 -14.35 1.92 -23.19
N ASN A 11 -14.61 2.01 -21.88
CA ASN A 11 -13.79 2.78 -20.93
C ASN A 11 -13.34 1.94 -19.72
N GLY A 12 -13.13 0.63 -19.89
CA GLY A 12 -12.69 -0.27 -18.82
C GLY A 12 -13.30 -1.65 -18.95
N PHE A 13 -13.63 -2.28 -17.84
CA PHE A 13 -14.24 -3.61 -17.82
C PHE A 13 -15.33 -3.71 -16.75
N THR A 14 -16.00 -4.85 -16.69
CA THR A 14 -17.02 -5.12 -15.68
C THR A 14 -16.93 -6.56 -15.25
N VAL A 15 -16.94 -6.78 -13.94
CA VAL A 15 -17.14 -8.08 -13.31
C VAL A 15 -18.59 -8.18 -12.87
N GLN A 16 -19.24 -9.32 -13.08
CA GLN A 16 -20.58 -9.60 -12.59
C GLN A 16 -20.55 -10.82 -11.68
N PHE A 17 -21.20 -10.69 -10.53
CA PHE A 17 -21.30 -11.74 -9.52
C PHE A 17 -22.65 -11.63 -8.81
N LYS A 18 -23.37 -12.76 -8.68
CA LYS A 18 -24.70 -12.85 -8.03
C LYS A 18 -25.69 -11.76 -8.49
N ASN A 19 -25.84 -11.57 -9.80
CA ASN A 19 -26.70 -10.55 -10.44
C ASN A 19 -26.30 -9.08 -10.21
N ASN A 20 -25.19 -8.82 -9.52
CA ASN A 20 -24.64 -7.48 -9.36
C ASN A 20 -23.54 -7.23 -10.38
N SER A 21 -23.37 -5.97 -10.77
CA SER A 21 -22.38 -5.52 -11.74
C SER A 21 -21.40 -4.58 -11.05
N TYR A 22 -20.12 -4.86 -11.20
CA TYR A 22 -19.00 -4.17 -10.58
C TYR A 22 -18.10 -3.62 -11.69
N PRO A 23 -18.40 -2.42 -12.22
CA PRO A 23 -17.60 -1.81 -13.27
C PRO A 23 -16.29 -1.21 -12.73
N VAL A 24 -15.22 -1.38 -13.50
CA VAL A 24 -13.99 -0.60 -13.34
C VAL A 24 -13.90 0.37 -14.52
N LYS A 25 -13.84 1.67 -14.22
CA LYS A 25 -13.93 2.74 -15.23
C LYS A 25 -12.71 3.64 -15.18
N TYR A 26 -12.10 3.77 -16.35
CA TYR A 26 -10.97 4.64 -16.63
C TYR A 26 -11.44 6.01 -17.13
N PRO A 27 -10.58 7.05 -17.03
CA PRO A 27 -10.77 8.30 -17.75
C PRO A 27 -10.97 8.06 -19.26
N LEU A 28 -11.70 8.97 -19.91
CA LEU A 28 -12.06 8.83 -21.32
C LEU A 28 -10.82 8.68 -22.21
N GLY A 29 -10.79 7.64 -23.04
CA GLY A 29 -9.71 7.37 -24.00
C GLY A 29 -8.51 6.61 -23.43
N TYR A 30 -8.42 6.39 -22.12
CA TYR A 30 -7.25 5.72 -21.52
C TYR A 30 -7.24 4.23 -21.85
N TRP A 31 -8.39 3.58 -21.62
CA TRP A 31 -8.60 2.19 -22.00
C TRP A 31 -8.36 1.98 -23.49
N GLU A 32 -8.91 2.84 -24.35
CA GLU A 32 -8.81 2.70 -25.82
C GLU A 32 -7.38 2.79 -26.37
N ARG A 33 -6.46 3.48 -25.67
CA ARG A 33 -5.03 3.56 -26.03
C ARG A 33 -4.25 2.30 -25.71
N THR A 34 -4.79 1.42 -24.86
CA THR A 34 -4.18 0.12 -24.57
C THR A 34 -4.46 -0.85 -25.72
N PRO A 35 -3.49 -1.63 -26.21
CA PRO A 35 -3.72 -2.61 -27.28
C PRO A 35 -4.89 -3.55 -26.98
N GLU A 36 -5.69 -3.89 -27.99
CA GLU A 36 -6.91 -4.69 -27.80
C GLU A 36 -6.64 -6.03 -27.11
N GLN A 37 -5.59 -6.72 -27.54
CA GLN A 37 -5.17 -7.98 -26.94
C GLN A 37 -4.79 -7.83 -25.47
N THR A 38 -4.08 -6.75 -25.12
CA THR A 38 -3.76 -6.40 -23.72
C THR A 38 -5.03 -6.12 -22.92
N ARG A 39 -6.03 -5.41 -23.47
CA ARG A 39 -7.32 -5.16 -22.78
C ARG A 39 -8.10 -6.44 -22.48
N THR A 40 -8.09 -7.39 -23.41
CA THR A 40 -8.69 -8.71 -23.19
C THR A 40 -7.97 -9.46 -22.08
N ALA A 41 -6.64 -9.53 -22.14
CA ALA A 41 -5.84 -10.13 -21.07
C ALA A 41 -6.10 -9.44 -19.72
N LEU A 42 -6.11 -8.10 -19.66
CA LEU A 42 -6.40 -7.35 -18.44
C LEU A 42 -7.77 -7.73 -17.86
N THR A 43 -8.80 -7.83 -18.71
CA THR A 43 -10.16 -8.20 -18.29
C THR A 43 -10.22 -9.60 -17.67
N ASP A 44 -9.57 -10.59 -18.30
CA ASP A 44 -9.54 -11.96 -17.79
C ASP A 44 -8.79 -12.03 -16.45
N ASN A 45 -7.61 -11.40 -16.38
CA ASN A 45 -6.75 -11.45 -15.18
C ASN A 45 -7.34 -10.69 -14.00
N LEU A 46 -7.82 -9.46 -14.20
CA LEU A 46 -8.44 -8.68 -13.12
C LEU A 46 -9.76 -9.29 -12.64
N SER A 47 -10.50 -9.97 -13.52
CA SER A 47 -11.68 -10.72 -13.09
C SER A 47 -11.33 -11.84 -12.12
N LEU A 48 -10.22 -12.54 -12.32
CA LEU A 48 -9.77 -13.57 -11.38
C LEU A 48 -9.20 -12.94 -10.11
N ALA A 49 -8.28 -11.99 -10.21
CA ALA A 49 -7.64 -11.35 -9.05
C ALA A 49 -8.68 -10.84 -8.03
N THR A 50 -9.68 -10.09 -8.52
CA THR A 50 -10.73 -9.48 -7.69
C THR A 50 -11.75 -10.47 -7.12
N THR A 51 -11.73 -11.74 -7.52
CA THR A 51 -12.74 -12.75 -7.12
C THR A 51 -12.18 -14.08 -6.64
N MET A 52 -10.85 -14.26 -6.66
CA MET A 52 -10.19 -15.53 -6.35
C MET A 52 -10.50 -16.03 -4.93
N HIS A 53 -10.76 -15.11 -4.00
CA HIS A 53 -11.11 -15.38 -2.60
C HIS A 53 -12.56 -15.77 -2.37
N LEU A 54 -13.47 -15.43 -3.29
CA LEU A 54 -14.91 -15.66 -3.12
C LEU A 54 -15.29 -17.11 -2.77
N PRO A 55 -14.66 -18.15 -3.34
CA PRO A 55 -14.95 -19.55 -3.00
C PRO A 55 -14.69 -19.86 -1.51
N LEU A 56 -13.63 -19.30 -0.91
CA LEU A 56 -13.32 -19.48 0.51
C LEU A 56 -14.40 -18.88 1.41
N VAL A 57 -14.80 -17.64 1.13
CA VAL A 57 -15.71 -16.89 1.99
C VAL A 57 -17.17 -17.31 1.83
N PHE A 58 -17.54 -17.84 0.65
CA PHE A 58 -18.84 -18.49 0.43
C PHE A 58 -18.85 -20.00 0.71
N LYS A 59 -17.71 -20.59 1.08
CA LYS A 59 -17.55 -22.02 1.35
C LYS A 59 -18.06 -22.91 0.20
N ASP A 60 -17.72 -22.52 -1.03
CA ASP A 60 -18.05 -23.25 -2.26
C ASP A 60 -16.74 -23.72 -2.91
N PRO A 61 -16.51 -25.03 -3.08
CA PRO A 61 -15.25 -25.54 -3.64
C PRO A 61 -15.15 -25.35 -5.17
N LEU A 62 -16.11 -24.66 -5.79
CA LEU A 62 -16.19 -24.50 -7.23
C LEU A 62 -16.64 -23.08 -7.62
N ILE A 63 -15.83 -22.46 -8.48
CA ILE A 63 -16.15 -21.20 -9.13
C ILE A 63 -15.93 -21.30 -10.63
N LYS A 64 -16.93 -20.84 -11.38
CA LYS A 64 -16.93 -20.85 -12.84
C LYS A 64 -16.81 -19.42 -13.38
N TYR A 65 -15.80 -19.20 -14.20
CA TYR A 65 -15.54 -17.98 -14.93
C TYR A 65 -16.05 -18.11 -16.37
N HIS A 66 -16.90 -17.16 -16.78
CA HIS A 66 -17.37 -17.03 -18.15
C HIS A 66 -16.44 -16.12 -18.96
N SER A 67 -15.15 -16.45 -18.96
CA SER A 67 -14.05 -15.68 -19.53
C SER A 67 -12.94 -16.61 -20.06
N GLY A 68 -11.86 -16.03 -20.62
CA GLY A 68 -10.63 -16.75 -20.92
C GLY A 68 -9.87 -17.15 -19.65
N ARG A 69 -8.92 -18.09 -19.79
CA ARG A 69 -8.05 -18.48 -18.68
C ARG A 69 -6.96 -17.41 -18.46
N PRO A 70 -6.84 -16.83 -17.25
CA PRO A 70 -5.85 -15.80 -16.96
C PRO A 70 -4.41 -16.30 -17.07
N VAL A 71 -3.56 -15.53 -17.76
CA VAL A 71 -2.12 -15.83 -17.85
C VAL A 71 -1.41 -15.71 -16.50
N LEU A 72 -1.93 -14.88 -15.59
CA LEU A 72 -1.37 -14.62 -14.26
C LEU A 72 -1.94 -15.53 -13.16
N GLU A 73 -2.81 -16.50 -13.48
CA GLU A 73 -3.37 -17.43 -12.49
C GLU A 73 -2.28 -18.04 -11.58
N PRO A 74 -1.12 -18.53 -12.08
CA PRO A 74 -0.06 -19.05 -11.21
C PRO A 74 0.52 -18.02 -10.24
N TYR A 75 0.67 -16.76 -10.67
CA TYR A 75 1.17 -15.68 -9.82
C TYR A 75 0.17 -15.33 -8.72
N PHE A 76 -1.12 -15.26 -9.07
CA PHE A 76 -2.17 -14.99 -8.08
C PHE A 76 -2.26 -16.12 -7.04
N VAL A 77 -2.16 -17.38 -7.48
CA VAL A 77 -2.13 -18.54 -6.56
C VAL A 77 -0.92 -18.46 -5.60
N GLU A 78 0.28 -18.17 -6.11
CA GLU A 78 1.47 -18.06 -5.27
C GLU A 78 1.35 -16.96 -4.23
N ASN A 79 0.95 -15.76 -4.65
CA ASN A 79 0.77 -14.64 -3.74
C ASN A 79 -0.30 -14.93 -2.69
N PHE A 80 -1.47 -15.40 -3.12
CA PHE A 80 -2.58 -15.68 -2.23
C PHE A 80 -2.20 -16.73 -1.16
N LEU A 81 -1.47 -17.78 -1.55
CA LEU A 81 -0.94 -18.78 -0.60
C LEU A 81 0.00 -18.18 0.45
N ARG A 82 0.78 -17.16 0.07
CA ARG A 82 1.72 -16.47 0.98
C ARG A 82 1.02 -15.48 1.90
N ASP A 83 -0.16 -15.00 1.51
CA ASP A 83 -0.97 -14.05 2.29
C ASP A 83 -1.91 -14.75 3.28
N ILE A 84 -2.35 -15.99 2.99
CA ILE A 84 -3.22 -16.81 3.85
C ILE A 84 -2.80 -16.81 5.34
N PRO A 85 -1.52 -16.97 5.74
CA PRO A 85 -1.14 -16.92 7.14
C PRO A 85 -1.53 -15.61 7.86
N SER A 86 -1.40 -14.46 7.18
CA SER A 86 -1.81 -13.15 7.72
C SER A 86 -3.34 -13.07 7.85
N CYS A 87 -4.07 -13.48 6.80
CA CYS A 87 -5.52 -13.50 6.84
C CYS A 87 -6.06 -14.42 7.93
N ALA A 88 -5.49 -15.62 8.08
CA ALA A 88 -5.90 -16.59 9.09
C ALA A 88 -5.70 -16.04 10.52
N GLU A 89 -4.61 -15.32 10.77
CA GLU A 89 -4.37 -14.67 12.07
C GLU A 89 -5.42 -13.60 12.38
N VAL A 90 -5.70 -12.71 11.42
CA VAL A 90 -6.72 -11.65 11.56
C VAL A 90 -8.11 -12.25 11.75
N ASP A 91 -8.45 -13.28 10.98
CA ASP A 91 -9.74 -13.96 11.04
C ASP A 91 -9.88 -14.88 12.26
N GLY A 92 -8.78 -15.17 12.97
CA GLY A 92 -8.75 -16.08 14.10
C GLY A 92 -9.03 -17.53 13.73
N THR A 93 -8.60 -17.95 12.54
CA THR A 93 -8.81 -19.30 11.98
C THR A 93 -7.49 -20.09 11.89
N ASP A 94 -7.58 -21.37 11.54
CA ASP A 94 -6.41 -22.24 11.37
C ASP A 94 -5.79 -22.07 9.96
N THR A 95 -4.50 -21.72 9.91
CA THR A 95 -3.80 -21.49 8.65
C THR A 95 -3.74 -22.74 7.78
N ALA A 96 -3.50 -23.93 8.35
CA ALA A 96 -3.39 -25.17 7.58
C ALA A 96 -4.74 -25.58 6.98
N GLU A 97 -5.84 -25.38 7.71
CA GLU A 97 -7.19 -25.57 7.21
C GLU A 97 -7.51 -24.60 6.06
N MET A 98 -7.20 -23.31 6.20
CA MET A 98 -7.43 -22.32 5.14
C MET A 98 -6.60 -22.63 3.88
N VAL A 99 -5.33 -23.04 4.02
CA VAL A 99 -4.50 -23.49 2.89
C VAL A 99 -5.13 -24.72 2.21
N ARG A 100 -5.58 -25.71 2.99
CA ARG A 100 -6.24 -26.90 2.43
C ARG A 100 -7.51 -26.52 1.69
N GLU A 101 -8.38 -25.71 2.30
CA GLU A 101 -9.61 -25.23 1.66
C GLU A 101 -9.30 -24.50 0.34
N PHE A 102 -8.27 -23.67 0.31
CA PHE A 102 -7.86 -22.95 -0.90
C PHE A 102 -7.40 -23.90 -2.00
N LEU A 103 -6.56 -24.88 -1.67
CA LEU A 103 -6.08 -25.89 -2.63
C LEU A 103 -7.19 -26.83 -3.13
N ASP A 104 -8.27 -26.99 -2.37
CA ASP A 104 -9.44 -27.77 -2.77
C ASP A 104 -10.37 -27.01 -3.75
N ILE A 105 -10.17 -25.70 -3.94
CA ILE A 105 -10.98 -24.90 -4.87
C ILE A 105 -10.67 -25.30 -6.31
N ARG A 106 -11.74 -25.47 -7.10
CA ARG A 106 -11.65 -25.68 -8.54
C ARG A 106 -12.08 -24.41 -9.28
N TYR A 107 -11.12 -23.81 -9.97
CA TYR A 107 -11.35 -22.71 -10.91
C TYR A 107 -11.67 -23.29 -12.30
N GLN A 108 -12.87 -23.02 -12.83
CA GLN A 108 -13.31 -23.47 -14.15
C GLN A 108 -13.48 -22.28 -15.09
N TYR A 109 -13.04 -22.42 -16.34
CA TYR A 109 -13.16 -21.39 -17.37
C TYR A 109 -14.01 -21.92 -18.53
N THR A 110 -14.95 -21.12 -19.03
CA THR A 110 -15.72 -21.49 -20.22
C THR A 110 -14.88 -21.49 -21.48
N ASN A 111 -13.83 -20.68 -21.54
CA ASN A 111 -12.83 -20.69 -22.59
C ASN A 111 -11.46 -21.06 -21.99
N PRO A 112 -10.87 -22.21 -22.34
CA PRO A 112 -9.57 -22.63 -21.82
C PRO A 112 -8.39 -21.87 -22.48
N GLU A 113 -8.62 -21.09 -23.54
CA GLU A 113 -7.57 -20.33 -24.20
C GLU A 113 -7.04 -19.21 -23.30
N ILE A 114 -5.71 -19.04 -23.31
CA ILE A 114 -5.01 -18.01 -22.57
C ILE A 114 -4.68 -16.87 -23.53
N THR A 115 -5.20 -15.68 -23.24
CA THR A 115 -4.82 -14.46 -23.97
C THR A 115 -3.53 -13.90 -23.40
N VAL A 116 -2.44 -13.98 -24.16
CA VAL A 116 -1.18 -13.28 -23.84
C VAL A 116 -1.32 -11.80 -24.23
N PRO A 117 -0.87 -10.83 -23.40
CA PRO A 117 -0.90 -9.41 -23.76
C PRO A 117 -0.12 -9.08 -25.06
N SER A 118 -0.40 -7.92 -25.66
CA SER A 118 0.33 -7.45 -26.85
C SER A 118 1.81 -7.18 -26.53
N SER A 119 2.67 -7.39 -27.52
CA SER A 119 4.07 -6.96 -27.49
C SER A 119 4.26 -5.46 -27.77
N ASP A 120 3.19 -4.73 -28.10
CA ASP A 120 3.27 -3.30 -28.40
C ASP A 120 3.67 -2.50 -27.16
N PRO A 121 4.78 -1.75 -27.20
CA PRO A 121 5.24 -0.98 -26.04
C PRO A 121 4.40 0.28 -25.81
N VAL A 122 4.51 0.85 -24.62
CA VAL A 122 4.10 2.25 -24.39
C VAL A 122 5.01 3.17 -25.20
N GLU A 123 4.42 3.92 -26.13
CA GLU A 123 5.15 4.88 -26.96
C GLU A 123 5.73 6.03 -26.12
N ASN A 124 6.96 6.46 -26.42
CA ASN A 124 7.65 7.57 -25.76
C ASN A 124 7.69 7.50 -24.22
N ALA A 125 7.72 6.29 -23.64
CA ALA A 125 7.67 6.08 -22.21
C ALA A 125 8.78 6.85 -21.45
N HIS A 126 8.38 7.80 -20.62
CA HIS A 126 9.30 8.61 -19.80
C HIS A 126 8.75 8.97 -18.41
N ARG A 127 7.42 8.97 -18.21
CA ARG A 127 6.79 9.44 -16.97
C ARG A 127 6.76 8.38 -15.88
N ALA A 128 6.64 8.80 -14.63
CA ALA A 128 6.27 7.93 -13.52
C ALA A 128 4.75 8.00 -13.25
N ILE A 129 4.08 6.86 -13.14
CA ILE A 129 2.71 6.76 -12.63
C ILE A 129 2.81 6.41 -11.14
N VAL A 130 2.40 7.33 -10.27
CA VAL A 130 2.46 7.15 -8.81
C VAL A 130 1.06 6.87 -8.29
N GLY A 131 0.88 5.72 -7.63
CA GLY A 131 -0.35 5.42 -6.91
C GLY A 131 -0.44 6.27 -5.65
N LEU A 132 -1.21 7.37 -5.70
CA LEU A 132 -1.25 8.34 -4.62
C LEU A 132 -2.42 8.12 -3.68
N SER A 133 -2.11 7.82 -2.42
CA SER A 133 -3.10 7.72 -1.34
C SER A 133 -3.11 8.94 -0.43
N PHE A 134 -2.31 9.97 -0.71
CA PHE A 134 -1.98 11.09 0.19
C PHE A 134 -1.32 10.64 1.51
N GLY A 135 -1.02 9.36 1.69
CA GLY A 135 -0.18 8.88 2.79
C GLY A 135 1.28 9.26 2.58
N LYS A 136 2.07 9.19 3.67
CA LYS A 136 3.51 9.50 3.66
C LYS A 136 4.29 8.83 2.52
N ASP A 137 4.04 7.55 2.29
CA ASP A 137 4.84 6.74 1.36
C ASP A 137 4.61 7.16 -0.08
N SER A 138 3.33 7.35 -0.42
CA SER A 138 2.94 7.78 -1.76
C SER A 138 3.37 9.23 -2.05
N LEU A 139 3.33 10.11 -1.05
CA LEU A 139 3.80 11.50 -1.19
C LEU A 139 5.32 11.58 -1.31
N LEU A 140 6.07 10.81 -0.52
CA LEU A 140 7.53 10.75 -0.67
C LEU A 140 7.91 10.14 -2.01
N THR A 141 7.22 9.10 -2.45
CA THR A 141 7.44 8.49 -3.77
C THR A 141 7.23 9.51 -4.88
N TYR A 142 6.15 10.31 -4.80
CA TYR A 142 5.92 11.41 -5.73
C TYR A 142 7.04 12.45 -5.68
N ALA A 143 7.41 12.93 -4.49
CA ALA A 143 8.41 13.98 -4.32
C ALA A 143 9.78 13.57 -4.87
N VAL A 144 10.21 12.34 -4.60
CA VAL A 144 11.48 11.81 -5.10
C VAL A 144 11.41 11.59 -6.61
N ALA A 145 10.29 11.11 -7.16
CA ALA A 145 10.12 10.98 -8.61
C ALA A 145 10.19 12.34 -9.32
N ASP A 146 9.62 13.39 -8.72
CA ASP A 146 9.67 14.76 -9.23
C ASP A 146 11.11 15.31 -9.20
N GLU A 147 11.82 15.15 -8.08
CA GLU A 147 13.23 15.57 -7.95
C GLU A 147 14.14 14.86 -8.96
N LEU A 148 13.85 13.60 -9.27
CA LEU A 148 14.57 12.83 -10.30
C LEU A 148 14.21 13.23 -11.74
N GLY A 149 13.26 14.14 -11.94
CA GLY A 149 12.82 14.60 -13.26
C GLY A 149 11.98 13.58 -14.02
N LEU A 150 11.27 12.69 -13.31
CA LEU A 150 10.43 11.64 -13.91
C LEU A 150 9.03 12.12 -14.32
N ASP A 151 8.74 13.42 -14.20
CA ASP A 151 7.45 14.04 -14.55
C ASP A 151 6.25 13.23 -14.00
N PRO A 152 6.15 13.04 -12.66
CA PRO A 152 5.20 12.10 -12.09
C PRO A 152 3.74 12.52 -12.36
N GLU A 153 2.93 11.55 -12.78
CA GLU A 153 1.48 11.64 -12.89
C GLU A 153 0.82 10.85 -11.77
N ILE A 154 -0.30 11.37 -11.28
CA ILE A 154 -0.92 10.90 -10.05
C ILE A 154 -2.14 10.04 -10.38
N ALA A 155 -2.09 8.77 -10.00
CA ALA A 155 -3.20 7.84 -10.16
C ALA A 155 -3.87 7.55 -8.81
N TYR A 156 -5.21 7.53 -8.79
CA TYR A 156 -5.97 7.18 -7.59
C TYR A 156 -7.10 6.22 -7.91
N LEU A 157 -7.16 5.13 -7.16
CA LEU A 157 -8.26 4.18 -7.22
C LEU A 157 -9.26 4.50 -6.12
N VAL A 158 -10.50 4.71 -6.52
CA VAL A 158 -11.62 4.93 -5.61
C VAL A 158 -12.33 3.61 -5.40
N GLU A 159 -12.17 3.04 -4.20
CA GLU A 159 -12.95 1.91 -3.69
C GLU A 159 -14.01 2.40 -2.70
N GLU A 160 -15.16 1.73 -2.65
CA GLU A 160 -16.41 2.26 -2.07
C GLU A 160 -16.53 2.24 -0.53
N SER A 161 -15.46 1.94 0.21
CA SER A 161 -15.50 1.72 1.68
C SER A 161 -15.12 2.92 2.56
N MET A 162 -14.82 4.11 2.02
CA MET A 162 -14.05 5.15 2.73
C MET A 162 -14.69 6.56 2.75
N THR A 163 -15.91 6.73 3.28
CA THR A 163 -16.70 7.98 3.20
C THR A 163 -15.96 9.27 3.62
N TYR A 164 -15.36 9.31 4.82
CA TYR A 164 -14.67 10.52 5.30
C TYR A 164 -13.29 10.70 4.66
N GLU A 165 -12.61 9.59 4.41
CA GLU A 165 -11.30 9.60 3.77
C GLU A 165 -11.37 10.08 2.32
N GLU A 166 -12.36 9.63 1.55
CA GLU A 166 -12.63 10.12 0.20
C GLU A 166 -12.90 11.62 0.19
N LYS A 167 -13.71 12.11 1.14
CA LYS A 167 -14.00 13.56 1.30
C LYS A 167 -12.71 14.36 1.46
N HIS A 168 -11.81 13.93 2.36
CA HIS A 168 -10.57 14.64 2.64
C HIS A 168 -9.57 14.53 1.49
N LYS A 169 -9.38 13.33 0.92
CA LYS A 169 -8.49 13.11 -0.23
C LYS A 169 -8.91 13.91 -1.44
N THR A 170 -10.23 14.02 -1.71
CA THR A 170 -10.76 14.86 -2.79
C THR A 170 -10.39 16.33 -2.58
N ALA A 171 -10.53 16.84 -1.35
CA ALA A 171 -10.17 18.22 -1.02
C ALA A 171 -8.65 18.46 -1.09
N LEU A 172 -7.84 17.51 -0.65
CA LEU A 172 -6.38 17.56 -0.75
C LEU A 172 -5.93 17.54 -2.21
N ALA A 173 -6.52 16.68 -3.04
CA ALA A 173 -6.21 16.59 -4.47
C ALA A 173 -6.52 17.87 -5.24
N ALA A 174 -7.64 18.54 -4.93
CA ALA A 174 -7.96 19.83 -5.55
C ALA A 174 -6.87 20.88 -5.27
N LYS A 175 -6.42 20.98 -4.00
CA LYS A 175 -5.36 21.89 -3.59
C LYS A 175 -3.99 21.49 -4.14
N PHE A 176 -3.71 20.19 -4.23
CA PHE A 176 -2.47 19.67 -4.79
C PHE A 176 -2.36 20.03 -6.28
N LYS A 177 -3.46 19.87 -7.02
CA LYS A 177 -3.55 20.28 -8.42
C LYS A 177 -3.34 21.78 -8.61
N GLU A 178 -3.93 22.60 -7.74
CA GLU A 178 -3.78 24.06 -7.81
C GLU A 178 -2.31 24.48 -7.64
N GLU A 179 -1.59 23.83 -6.73
CA GLU A 179 -0.20 24.19 -6.40
C GLU A 179 0.82 23.59 -7.39
N PHE A 180 0.67 22.33 -7.77
CA PHE A 180 1.67 21.59 -8.57
C PHE A 180 1.24 21.34 -10.02
N GLY A 181 0.02 21.74 -10.42
CA GLY A 181 -0.50 21.55 -11.77
C GLY A 181 -0.83 20.09 -12.15
N LYS A 182 -0.58 19.13 -11.27
CA LYS A 182 -0.82 17.70 -11.51
C LYS A 182 -2.26 17.32 -11.23
N SER A 183 -2.93 16.73 -12.23
CA SER A 183 -4.30 16.26 -12.09
C SER A 183 -4.33 14.86 -11.49
N LEU A 184 -5.35 14.59 -10.67
CA LEU A 184 -5.64 13.26 -10.16
C LEU A 184 -6.34 12.43 -11.24
N HIS A 185 -5.69 11.37 -11.72
CA HIS A 185 -6.26 10.40 -12.66
C HIS A 185 -7.05 9.36 -11.88
N ILE A 186 -8.35 9.60 -11.75
CA ILE A 186 -9.23 8.76 -10.92
C ILE A 186 -9.73 7.56 -11.72
N LEU A 187 -9.46 6.36 -11.21
CA LEU A 187 -10.11 5.12 -11.62
C LEU A 187 -11.22 4.82 -10.61
N LYS A 188 -12.44 4.59 -11.11
CA LYS A 188 -13.54 4.12 -10.27
C LYS A 188 -13.53 2.60 -10.27
N HIS A 189 -13.39 1.99 -9.10
CA HIS A 189 -13.14 0.57 -8.91
C HIS A 189 -14.23 -0.06 -8.03
N ASP A 190 -15.39 -0.39 -8.63
CA ASP A 190 -16.53 -0.92 -7.86
C ASP A 190 -16.29 -2.38 -7.41
N THR A 191 -15.30 -3.07 -7.98
CA THR A 191 -14.88 -4.43 -7.59
C THR A 191 -14.38 -4.50 -6.15
N GLY A 192 -13.98 -3.38 -5.53
CA GLY A 192 -13.69 -3.31 -4.08
C GLY A 192 -14.86 -3.78 -3.20
N LYS A 193 -16.12 -3.64 -3.66
CA LYS A 193 -17.30 -4.19 -2.96
C LYS A 193 -17.29 -5.72 -2.83
N LEU A 194 -16.48 -6.43 -3.61
CA LEU A 194 -16.31 -7.88 -3.49
C LEU A 194 -15.41 -8.26 -2.29
N ARG A 195 -14.80 -7.27 -1.64
CA ARG A 195 -14.10 -7.38 -0.35
C ARG A 195 -14.88 -6.73 0.81
N ASP A 196 -15.99 -6.04 0.51
CA ASP A 196 -16.92 -5.56 1.52
C ASP A 196 -17.88 -6.68 1.91
N TYR A 197 -17.54 -7.38 3.00
CA TYR A 197 -18.34 -8.50 3.51
C TYR A 197 -19.74 -8.08 3.96
N LYS A 198 -19.95 -6.83 4.38
CA LYS A 198 -21.30 -6.34 4.68
C LYS A 198 -22.13 -6.25 3.40
N HIS A 199 -21.56 -5.72 2.32
CA HIS A 199 -22.19 -5.71 0.99
C HIS A 199 -22.53 -7.13 0.52
N LEU A 200 -21.65 -8.10 0.78
CA LEU A 200 -21.86 -9.50 0.41
C LEU A 200 -22.77 -10.29 1.35
N ASN A 201 -23.24 -9.70 2.46
CA ASN A 201 -23.97 -10.36 3.55
C ASN A 201 -23.21 -11.56 4.13
N LEU A 202 -21.91 -11.38 4.35
CA LEU A 202 -21.00 -12.36 4.92
C LEU A 202 -20.38 -11.86 6.23
N PRO A 203 -19.88 -12.75 7.09
CA PRO A 203 -18.99 -12.38 8.17
C PRO A 203 -17.74 -11.69 7.64
N PHE A 204 -17.14 -10.82 8.47
CA PHE A 204 -15.84 -10.20 8.17
C PHE A 204 -14.77 -11.28 7.94
N SER A 205 -13.88 -11.01 6.99
CA SER A 205 -12.65 -11.75 6.73
C SER A 205 -11.61 -10.78 6.15
N GLU A 206 -10.33 -11.07 6.31
CA GLU A 206 -9.24 -10.33 5.65
C GLU A 206 -8.98 -10.85 4.22
N LEU A 207 -9.61 -11.95 3.84
CA LEU A 207 -9.43 -12.53 2.51
C LEU A 207 -9.80 -11.52 1.40
N GLY A 208 -9.10 -11.65 0.28
CA GLY A 208 -9.31 -10.78 -0.89
C GLY A 208 -8.41 -9.56 -0.90
N TRP A 209 -7.94 -9.03 0.23
CA TRP A 209 -7.02 -7.88 0.25
C TRP A 209 -5.59 -8.23 -0.20
N GLY A 210 -5.21 -9.51 -0.12
CA GLY A 210 -3.86 -10.00 -0.44
C GLY A 210 -3.36 -9.76 -1.87
N LEU A 211 -4.20 -9.39 -2.84
CA LEU A 211 -3.78 -9.11 -4.23
C LEU A 211 -3.89 -7.63 -4.62
N GLN A 212 -4.17 -6.73 -3.67
CA GLN A 212 -4.56 -5.35 -3.98
C GLN A 212 -3.47 -4.55 -4.71
N SER A 213 -2.20 -4.64 -4.32
CA SER A 213 -1.09 -3.94 -4.98
C SER A 213 -0.81 -4.52 -6.35
N THR A 214 -0.91 -5.84 -6.51
CA THR A 214 -0.83 -6.51 -7.82
C THR A 214 -1.96 -6.05 -8.74
N GLU A 215 -3.20 -5.99 -8.24
CA GLU A 215 -4.34 -5.46 -8.99
C GLU A 215 -4.10 -4.02 -9.43
N TYR A 216 -3.72 -3.13 -8.51
CA TYR A 216 -3.47 -1.73 -8.81
C TYR A 216 -2.35 -1.55 -9.85
N ALA A 217 -1.29 -2.36 -9.79
CA ALA A 217 -0.23 -2.30 -10.79
C ALA A 217 -0.73 -2.65 -12.19
N ILE A 218 -1.56 -3.68 -12.29
CA ILE A 218 -2.18 -4.12 -13.54
C ILE A 218 -3.20 -3.08 -14.04
N GLU A 219 -3.96 -2.47 -13.13
CA GLU A 219 -4.93 -1.41 -13.43
C GLU A 219 -4.28 -0.09 -13.82
N PHE A 220 -3.01 0.12 -13.49
CA PHE A 220 -2.27 1.29 -13.96
C PHE A 220 -1.67 1.11 -15.36
N ILE A 221 -1.73 -0.08 -15.97
CA ILE A 221 -1.23 -0.29 -17.34
C ILE A 221 -1.95 0.61 -18.36
N PRO A 222 -3.29 0.75 -18.39
CA PRO A 222 -3.94 1.68 -19.29
C PRO A 222 -3.58 3.14 -19.07
N LEU A 223 -3.25 3.53 -17.83
CA LEU A 223 -2.74 4.86 -17.53
C LEU A 223 -1.34 5.04 -18.12
N ALA A 224 -0.47 4.04 -18.00
CA ALA A 224 0.86 4.08 -18.60
C ALA A 224 0.80 4.25 -20.13
N TYR A 225 -0.05 3.50 -20.83
CA TYR A 225 -0.28 3.70 -22.27
C TYR A 225 -0.84 5.09 -22.60
N ALA A 226 -1.71 5.64 -21.76
CA ALA A 226 -2.35 6.93 -22.01
C ALA A 226 -1.44 8.14 -21.71
N LEU A 227 -0.53 8.00 -20.75
CA LEU A 227 0.28 9.06 -20.18
C LEU A 227 1.78 8.89 -20.43
N GLU A 228 2.18 7.96 -21.31
CA GLU A 228 3.59 7.70 -21.64
C GLU A 228 4.39 7.29 -20.40
N GLY A 229 3.76 6.48 -19.54
CA GLY A 229 4.33 5.96 -18.30
C GLY A 229 5.43 4.95 -18.60
N LYS A 230 6.61 5.15 -18.00
CA LYS A 230 7.74 4.23 -17.97
C LYS A 230 7.83 3.46 -16.66
N TYR A 231 7.39 4.09 -15.57
CA TYR A 231 7.42 3.49 -14.25
C TYR A 231 6.03 3.50 -13.63
N ILE A 232 5.69 2.43 -12.92
CA ILE A 232 4.61 2.42 -11.94
C ILE A 232 5.28 2.34 -10.57
N LEU A 233 5.09 3.34 -9.72
CA LEU A 233 5.82 3.46 -8.45
C LEU A 233 4.87 3.32 -7.27
N PHE A 234 5.21 2.39 -6.37
CA PHE A 234 4.53 2.19 -5.09
C PHE A 234 5.39 2.66 -3.93
N GLY A 235 4.75 3.01 -2.82
CA GLY A 235 5.40 3.39 -1.58
C GLY A 235 5.65 2.18 -0.67
N ASN A 236 6.45 1.21 -1.12
CA ASN A 236 6.82 0.03 -0.33
C ASN A 236 8.20 0.28 0.31
N GLU A 237 8.22 0.82 1.53
CA GLU A 237 9.45 1.03 2.30
C GLU A 237 9.99 -0.26 2.94
N GLN A 238 11.20 -0.28 3.51
CA GLN A 238 11.83 -1.50 4.04
C GLN A 238 10.91 -2.36 4.93
N THR A 239 10.09 -1.71 5.76
CA THR A 239 9.22 -2.39 6.71
C THR A 239 8.14 -3.26 6.06
N THR A 240 7.83 -3.07 4.78
CA THR A 240 6.83 -3.91 4.07
C THR A 240 7.31 -5.34 3.84
N SER A 241 8.59 -5.63 4.03
CA SER A 241 9.16 -6.98 3.94
C SER A 241 9.47 -7.61 5.30
N GLU A 242 9.06 -6.96 6.39
CA GLU A 242 9.19 -7.53 7.72
C GLU A 242 8.28 -8.74 7.89
N THR A 243 8.75 -9.72 8.66
CA THR A 243 8.04 -10.98 8.90
C THR A 243 8.10 -11.34 10.37
N TYR A 244 7.19 -12.20 10.80
CA TYR A 244 7.21 -12.81 12.12
C TYR A 244 6.69 -14.24 12.04
N LYS A 245 6.88 -15.00 13.10
CA LYS A 245 6.32 -16.36 13.22
C LYS A 245 5.09 -16.30 14.09
N ASN A 246 4.03 -16.97 13.66
CA ASN A 246 2.84 -17.17 14.49
C ASN A 246 3.21 -18.01 15.72
N GLU A 247 2.80 -17.58 16.92
CA GLU A 247 3.15 -18.26 18.17
C GLU A 247 2.47 -19.63 18.33
N LYS A 248 1.35 -19.87 17.65
CA LYS A 248 0.54 -21.09 17.83
C LYS A 248 1.01 -22.25 16.95
N ASP A 249 1.44 -21.97 15.73
CA ASP A 249 1.65 -22.98 14.69
C ASP A 249 2.93 -22.77 13.85
N ASP A 250 3.77 -21.79 14.21
CA ASP A 250 5.10 -21.52 13.64
C ASP A 250 5.11 -21.14 12.13
N TRP A 251 3.96 -20.81 11.54
CA TRP A 251 3.91 -20.27 10.18
C TRP A 251 4.62 -18.92 10.10
N LEU A 252 5.39 -18.72 9.04
CA LEU A 252 5.97 -17.42 8.70
C LEU A 252 4.87 -16.52 8.13
N ILE A 253 4.63 -15.40 8.79
CA ILE A 253 3.64 -14.39 8.40
C ILE A 253 4.35 -13.19 7.78
N TYR A 254 3.88 -12.81 6.60
CA TYR A 254 4.06 -11.48 6.05
C TYR A 254 2.81 -10.66 6.39
N PRO A 255 2.90 -9.49 7.04
CA PRO A 255 1.73 -8.68 7.33
C PRO A 255 0.92 -8.34 6.07
N CYS A 256 1.59 -8.12 4.94
CA CYS A 256 1.02 -8.04 3.60
C CYS A 256 2.08 -8.52 2.58
N TYR A 257 1.95 -9.74 2.07
CA TYR A 257 2.97 -10.30 1.17
C TYR A 257 3.07 -9.54 -0.16
N ASP A 258 1.94 -9.01 -0.64
CA ASP A 258 1.81 -8.28 -1.90
C ASP A 258 2.63 -6.98 -1.96
N GLN A 259 2.94 -6.40 -0.79
CA GLN A 259 3.76 -5.20 -0.65
C GLN A 259 5.24 -5.50 -0.38
N SER A 260 5.62 -6.78 -0.28
CA SER A 260 7.01 -7.16 -0.05
C SER A 260 7.89 -6.82 -1.27
N HIS A 261 9.19 -6.65 -1.03
CA HIS A 261 10.17 -6.29 -2.06
C HIS A 261 10.31 -7.43 -3.07
N ILE A 262 10.31 -8.66 -2.57
CA ILE A 262 10.36 -9.87 -3.40
C ILE A 262 9.14 -9.89 -4.32
N TRP A 263 7.93 -9.66 -3.80
CA TRP A 263 6.74 -9.66 -4.64
C TRP A 263 6.68 -8.47 -5.59
N THR A 264 7.18 -7.31 -5.19
CA THR A 264 7.28 -6.12 -6.06
C THR A 264 8.15 -6.40 -7.31
N VAL A 265 9.18 -7.24 -7.19
CA VAL A 265 9.96 -7.72 -8.36
C VAL A 265 9.08 -8.55 -9.32
N HIS A 266 8.20 -9.40 -8.79
CA HIS A 266 7.22 -10.14 -9.61
C HIS A 266 6.22 -9.18 -10.26
N ILE A 267 5.68 -8.20 -9.52
CA ILE A 267 4.80 -7.17 -10.09
C ILE A 267 5.50 -6.44 -11.25
N SER A 268 6.79 -6.11 -11.13
CA SER A 268 7.56 -5.50 -12.21
C SER A 268 7.58 -6.35 -13.47
N ARG A 269 7.77 -7.68 -13.34
CA ARG A 269 7.71 -8.61 -14.48
C ARG A 269 6.31 -8.69 -15.09
N ILE A 270 5.28 -8.66 -14.24
CA ILE A 270 3.88 -8.64 -14.68
C ILE A 270 3.62 -7.37 -15.50
N THR A 271 4.00 -6.19 -15.00
CA THR A 271 3.77 -4.94 -15.74
C THR A 271 4.59 -4.86 -17.02
N GLU A 272 5.82 -5.38 -17.03
CA GLU A 272 6.62 -5.51 -18.25
C GLU A 272 5.89 -6.39 -19.29
N MET A 273 5.35 -7.54 -18.87
CA MET A 273 4.60 -8.43 -19.76
C MET A 273 3.35 -7.76 -20.36
N PHE A 274 2.66 -6.92 -19.61
CA PHE A 274 1.44 -6.23 -20.05
C PHE A 274 1.70 -4.93 -20.83
N SER A 275 2.96 -4.55 -21.02
CA SER A 275 3.36 -3.29 -21.66
C SER A 275 4.41 -3.47 -22.76
N GLY A 276 4.54 -4.66 -23.35
CA GLY A 276 5.59 -4.92 -24.34
C GLY A 276 7.02 -4.70 -23.80
N GLY A 277 7.21 -4.79 -22.48
CA GLY A 277 8.49 -4.59 -21.79
C GLY A 277 8.86 -3.13 -21.49
N SER A 278 7.98 -2.16 -21.76
CA SER A 278 8.33 -0.73 -21.59
C SER A 278 8.06 -0.17 -20.19
N VAL A 279 7.18 -0.80 -19.40
CA VAL A 279 6.78 -0.32 -18.07
C VAL A 279 7.38 -1.22 -16.99
N LYS A 280 8.10 -0.63 -16.04
CA LYS A 280 8.61 -1.31 -14.85
C LYS A 280 7.88 -0.85 -13.60
N THR A 281 7.63 -1.77 -12.67
CA THR A 281 7.16 -1.43 -11.32
C THR A 281 8.29 -1.47 -10.31
N GLY A 282 8.25 -0.59 -9.32
CA GLY A 282 9.20 -0.57 -8.21
C GLY A 282 8.80 0.38 -7.09
N SER A 283 9.66 0.53 -6.09
CA SER A 283 9.53 1.56 -5.06
C SER A 283 10.79 2.38 -4.94
N LEU A 284 10.67 3.71 -5.01
CA LEU A 284 11.81 4.61 -4.81
C LEU A 284 12.20 4.71 -3.33
N ILE A 285 11.26 4.46 -2.41
CA ILE A 285 11.44 4.61 -0.98
C ILE A 285 11.86 3.32 -0.27
N GLU A 286 11.95 2.20 -1.00
CA GLU A 286 12.41 0.91 -0.48
C GLU A 286 13.66 1.04 0.39
N PRO A 287 14.70 1.83 0.08
CA PRO A 287 15.92 1.89 0.92
C PRO A 287 15.73 2.38 2.36
N LEU A 288 14.56 2.92 2.72
CA LEU A 288 14.29 3.59 3.98
C LEU A 288 13.39 2.77 4.91
N MET A 289 13.57 2.95 6.22
CA MET A 289 12.59 2.53 7.23
C MET A 289 11.54 3.65 7.44
N ASP A 290 10.40 3.31 8.05
CA ASP A 290 9.24 4.20 8.23
C ASP A 290 9.60 5.57 8.82
N MET A 291 10.43 5.58 9.86
CA MET A 291 10.90 6.81 10.50
C MET A 291 11.63 7.74 9.51
N MET A 292 12.49 7.19 8.66
CA MET A 292 13.21 7.97 7.66
C MET A 292 12.32 8.36 6.49
N VAL A 293 11.32 7.56 6.12
CA VAL A 293 10.31 7.97 5.14
C VAL A 293 9.56 9.21 5.63
N GLN A 294 9.04 9.17 6.86
CA GLN A 294 8.32 10.30 7.45
C GLN A 294 9.20 11.54 7.56
N ARG A 295 10.45 11.37 8.03
CA ARG A 295 11.41 12.47 8.13
C ARG A 295 11.71 13.06 6.77
N THR A 296 12.10 12.23 5.80
CA THR A 296 12.50 12.71 4.45
C THR A 296 11.37 13.52 3.82
N LEU A 297 10.14 13.01 3.90
CA LEU A 297 8.97 13.75 3.41
C LEU A 297 8.85 15.13 4.08
N ALA A 298 8.83 15.16 5.42
CA ALA A 298 8.53 16.39 6.14
C ALA A 298 9.69 17.38 6.26
N HIS A 299 10.94 16.91 6.16
CA HIS A 299 12.15 17.71 6.25
C HIS A 299 12.61 18.21 4.87
N ARG A 300 12.73 17.30 3.88
CA ARG A 300 13.23 17.65 2.53
C ARG A 300 12.14 18.23 1.64
N TYR A 301 10.90 17.78 1.78
CA TYR A 301 9.77 18.16 0.92
C TYR A 301 8.58 18.76 1.71
N PRO A 302 8.80 19.77 2.57
CA PRO A 302 7.75 20.30 3.44
C PRO A 302 6.53 20.85 2.68
N GLU A 303 6.73 21.35 1.46
CA GLU A 303 5.66 21.81 0.56
C GLU A 303 4.73 20.68 0.10
N ILE A 304 5.22 19.44 0.02
CA ILE A 304 4.43 18.24 -0.29
C ILE A 304 3.89 17.61 0.99
N ALA A 305 4.69 17.59 2.07
CA ALA A 305 4.35 16.96 3.34
C ALA A 305 3.08 17.54 4.00
N LYS A 306 2.75 18.81 3.77
CA LYS A 306 1.53 19.45 4.27
C LYS A 306 0.22 18.82 3.74
N TYR A 307 0.30 18.00 2.69
CA TYR A 307 -0.83 17.25 2.14
C TYR A 307 -0.97 15.85 2.74
N GLN A 308 -0.11 15.48 3.69
CA GLN A 308 -0.11 14.15 4.27
C GLN A 308 -1.42 13.84 5.01
N MET A 309 -1.99 12.70 4.66
CA MET A 309 -3.12 12.07 5.30
C MET A 309 -2.85 10.56 5.36
N SER A 310 -2.24 10.11 6.46
CA SER A 310 -2.06 8.67 6.72
C SER A 310 -3.23 8.07 7.52
N CYS A 311 -4.03 8.90 8.19
CA CYS A 311 -5.19 8.45 8.96
C CYS A 311 -6.34 8.10 8.03
N PHE A 312 -6.94 6.91 8.19
CA PHE A 312 -8.13 6.49 7.44
C PHE A 312 -9.40 7.28 7.80
N THR A 313 -9.41 8.06 8.89
CA THR A 313 -10.54 8.93 9.28
C THR A 313 -11.92 8.24 9.33
N GLU A 314 -11.99 6.93 9.53
CA GLU A 314 -13.24 6.16 9.43
C GLU A 314 -14.27 6.45 10.54
N THR A 315 -13.85 7.16 11.58
CA THR A 315 -14.68 7.48 12.75
C THR A 315 -15.16 8.93 12.70
N GLU A 316 -16.18 9.25 13.50
CA GLU A 316 -16.70 10.61 13.67
C GLU A 316 -15.61 11.62 14.09
N ALA A 317 -14.55 11.18 14.77
CA ALA A 317 -13.40 12.03 15.11
C ALA A 317 -12.66 12.56 13.87
N GLY A 318 -12.75 11.85 12.74
CA GLY A 318 -12.18 12.24 11.44
C GLY A 318 -13.14 13.00 10.53
N ARG A 319 -14.38 13.29 10.94
CA ARG A 319 -15.41 13.88 10.05
C ARG A 319 -14.96 15.18 9.37
N ASP A 320 -14.33 16.07 10.14
CA ASP A 320 -14.05 17.46 9.74
C ASP A 320 -12.57 17.76 9.55
N TYR A 321 -11.69 16.78 9.79
CA TYR A 321 -10.26 16.94 9.59
C TYR A 321 -9.55 15.63 9.26
N HIS A 322 -8.54 15.69 8.38
CA HIS A 322 -7.82 14.53 7.87
C HIS A 322 -6.93 13.83 8.92
N TRP A 323 -6.63 14.50 10.04
CA TRP A 323 -6.06 13.85 11.23
C TRP A 323 -7.14 13.74 12.31
N CYS A 324 -7.61 12.53 12.62
CA CYS A 324 -8.64 12.35 13.65
C CYS A 324 -8.11 12.56 15.09
N HIS A 325 -6.79 12.44 15.30
CA HIS A 325 -6.12 12.50 16.60
C HIS A 325 -6.63 11.47 17.64
N GLU A 326 -7.31 10.43 17.18
CA GLU A 326 -7.98 9.41 18.00
C GLU A 326 -7.70 7.99 17.48
N CYS A 327 -6.54 7.77 16.85
CA CYS A 327 -6.12 6.45 16.37
C CYS A 327 -4.62 6.20 16.52
N THR A 328 -4.23 4.93 16.43
CA THR A 328 -2.83 4.47 16.48
C THR A 328 -1.97 5.07 15.37
N ILE A 329 -2.54 5.25 14.16
CA ILE A 329 -1.81 5.88 13.04
C ILE A 329 -1.48 7.35 13.33
N CYS A 330 -2.42 8.13 13.88
CA CYS A 330 -2.14 9.49 14.33
C CYS A 330 -1.04 9.52 15.39
N GLY A 331 -1.07 8.60 16.35
CA GLY A 331 -0.02 8.45 17.37
C GLY A 331 1.34 8.17 16.74
N LYS A 332 1.42 7.17 15.85
CA LYS A 332 2.64 6.77 15.15
C LYS A 332 3.23 7.94 14.36
N MET A 333 2.46 8.56 13.47
CA MET A 333 2.95 9.64 12.60
C MET A 333 3.43 10.85 13.41
N TYR A 334 2.70 11.23 14.46
CA TYR A 334 3.13 12.30 15.36
C TYR A 334 4.46 11.97 16.03
N LEU A 335 4.60 10.74 16.56
CA LEU A 335 5.82 10.28 17.22
C LEU A 335 7.00 10.21 16.26
N LEU A 336 6.82 9.74 15.03
CA LEU A 336 7.88 9.71 14.03
C LEU A 336 8.34 11.11 13.65
N CYS A 337 7.43 12.08 13.49
CA CYS A 337 7.80 13.48 13.33
C CYS A 337 8.62 13.99 14.52
N ALA A 338 8.07 13.89 15.74
CA ALA A 338 8.72 14.41 16.94
C ALA A 338 10.08 13.74 17.21
N GLY A 339 10.16 12.42 17.04
CA GLY A 339 11.38 11.65 17.21
C GLY A 339 12.43 11.95 16.14
N SER A 340 12.01 12.27 14.91
CA SER A 340 12.94 12.65 13.84
C SER A 340 13.27 14.14 13.81
N GLY A 341 12.85 14.93 14.80
CA GLY A 341 13.14 16.37 14.87
C GLY A 341 12.28 17.24 13.95
N VAL A 342 11.17 16.71 13.44
CA VAL A 342 10.18 17.45 12.64
C VAL A 342 9.05 17.93 13.56
N ASP A 343 8.65 19.20 13.46
CA ASP A 343 7.46 19.70 14.14
C ASP A 343 6.20 19.04 13.55
N PRO A 344 5.44 18.22 14.29
CA PRO A 344 4.24 17.57 13.77
C PRO A 344 3.18 18.54 13.20
N LYS A 345 3.21 19.82 13.60
CA LYS A 345 2.33 20.85 13.02
C LYS A 345 2.61 21.12 11.54
N SER A 346 3.84 20.92 11.06
CA SER A 346 4.19 21.14 9.65
C SER A 346 3.45 20.19 8.70
N VAL A 347 3.11 18.99 9.18
CA VAL A 347 2.30 17.98 8.46
C VAL A 347 0.82 18.02 8.86
N GLY A 348 0.41 19.06 9.59
CA GLY A 348 -1.00 19.34 9.90
C GLY A 348 -1.52 18.82 11.23
N PHE A 349 -0.72 18.27 12.14
CA PHE A 349 -1.25 17.92 13.47
C PHE A 349 -1.70 19.16 14.25
N ARG A 350 -2.87 19.07 14.87
CA ARG A 350 -3.45 20.14 15.71
C ARG A 350 -3.40 19.83 17.20
N LEU A 351 -3.36 18.54 17.54
CA LEU A 351 -3.27 18.07 18.92
C LEU A 351 -1.92 17.38 19.15
N ASN A 352 -1.41 17.49 20.37
CA ASN A 352 -0.24 16.73 20.81
C ASN A 352 -0.65 15.28 21.06
N MET A 353 -0.07 14.34 20.32
CA MET A 353 -0.35 12.91 20.53
C MET A 353 0.49 12.30 21.66
N LEU A 354 1.46 13.03 22.22
CA LEU A 354 2.32 12.57 23.31
C LEU A 354 1.77 12.91 24.70
N GLU A 355 0.47 13.21 24.81
CA GLU A 355 -0.20 13.45 26.10
C GLU A 355 -0.66 12.15 26.77
N PRO A 356 -0.72 12.07 28.11
CA PRO A 356 -1.04 10.84 28.85
C PRO A 356 -2.34 10.16 28.42
N GLU A 357 -3.38 10.92 28.10
CA GLU A 357 -4.68 10.39 27.65
C GLU A 357 -4.61 9.68 26.28
N LYS A 358 -3.55 9.93 25.50
CA LYS A 358 -3.30 9.32 24.19
C LYS A 358 -2.48 8.03 24.28
N LYS A 359 -2.04 7.61 25.48
CA LYS A 359 -1.21 6.41 25.72
C LYS A 359 -1.72 5.15 25.01
N ARG A 360 -3.05 4.97 24.97
CA ARG A 360 -3.71 3.82 24.33
C ARG A 360 -3.41 3.66 22.85
N PHE A 361 -2.92 4.70 22.18
CA PHE A 361 -2.59 4.70 20.76
C PHE A 361 -1.16 4.23 20.45
N PHE A 362 -0.34 3.96 21.46
CA PHE A 362 1.02 3.49 21.29
C PHE A 362 1.12 2.03 21.76
N THR A 363 1.40 1.12 20.82
CA THR A 363 1.55 -0.30 21.14
C THR A 363 2.74 -0.56 22.06
N LEU A 364 3.76 0.31 22.05
CA LEU A 364 4.88 0.27 22.98
C LEU A 364 4.43 0.30 24.46
N PHE A 365 3.32 0.98 24.75
CA PHE A 365 2.74 1.08 26.09
C PHE A 365 1.58 0.10 26.34
N GLY A 366 1.44 -0.94 25.51
CA GLY A 366 0.35 -1.91 25.58
C GLY A 366 -0.95 -1.45 24.91
N GLY A 367 -0.89 -0.39 24.09
CA GLY A 367 -1.98 -0.05 23.17
C GLY A 367 -2.27 -1.18 22.18
N LYS A 368 -3.46 -1.17 21.59
CA LYS A 368 -3.87 -2.15 20.58
C LYS A 368 -4.07 -1.48 19.24
N SER A 369 -3.64 -2.14 18.17
CA SER A 369 -3.88 -1.74 16.78
C SER A 369 -4.59 -2.88 16.07
N ALA A 370 -5.48 -2.54 15.14
CA ALA A 370 -6.09 -3.53 14.24
C ALA A 370 -5.14 -3.91 13.08
N LEU A 371 -4.05 -3.17 12.89
CA LEU A 371 -3.10 -3.40 11.79
C LEU A 371 -2.06 -4.45 12.20
N THR A 372 -1.96 -5.52 11.41
CA THR A 372 -0.99 -6.63 11.60
C THR A 372 0.44 -6.12 11.72
N TYR A 373 0.84 -5.15 10.89
CA TYR A 373 2.16 -4.51 10.95
C TYR A 373 2.52 -3.96 12.34
N ALA A 374 1.55 -3.43 13.08
CA ALA A 374 1.78 -2.84 14.40
C ALA A 374 2.11 -3.87 15.49
N ASN A 375 1.92 -5.16 15.20
CA ASN A 375 2.21 -6.28 16.09
C ASN A 375 3.62 -6.87 15.86
N THR A 376 4.36 -6.39 14.86
CA THR A 376 5.73 -6.85 14.61
C THR A 376 6.70 -6.33 15.68
N ALA A 377 7.78 -7.09 15.94
CA ALA A 377 8.88 -6.63 16.78
C ALA A 377 9.49 -5.32 16.24
N THR A 378 9.53 -5.17 14.93
CA THR A 378 10.02 -3.99 14.23
C THR A 378 9.19 -2.75 14.54
N ALA A 379 7.86 -2.84 14.50
CA ALA A 379 6.99 -1.71 14.84
C ALA A 379 7.10 -1.30 16.33
N ARG A 380 7.32 -2.27 17.23
CA ARG A 380 7.60 -2.00 18.64
C ARG A 380 8.93 -1.25 18.80
N ASP A 381 10.00 -1.79 18.22
CA ASP A 381 11.34 -1.21 18.34
C ASP A 381 11.43 0.16 17.65
N GLU A 382 10.67 0.40 16.60
CA GLU A 382 10.59 1.72 15.95
C GLU A 382 9.94 2.75 16.89
N GLN A 383 8.86 2.40 17.58
CA GLN A 383 8.27 3.28 18.60
C GLN A 383 9.24 3.50 19.77
N LEU A 384 9.94 2.45 20.21
CA LEU A 384 10.96 2.54 21.27
C LEU A 384 12.03 3.56 20.88
N PHE A 385 12.57 3.44 19.67
CA PHE A 385 13.58 4.34 19.14
C PHE A 385 13.05 5.76 18.94
N ALA A 386 11.86 5.92 18.37
CA ALA A 386 11.28 7.24 18.14
C ALA A 386 10.96 7.98 19.45
N PHE A 387 10.47 7.28 20.49
CA PHE A 387 10.31 7.87 21.84
C PHE A 387 11.65 8.25 22.45
N TYR A 388 12.68 7.42 22.27
CA TYR A 388 14.02 7.73 22.73
C TYR A 388 14.59 9.00 22.08
N CYS A 389 14.48 9.10 20.75
CA CYS A 389 14.88 10.28 20.01
C CYS A 389 14.08 11.53 20.39
N ALA A 390 12.76 11.40 20.60
CA ALA A 390 11.90 12.49 21.07
C ALA A 390 12.31 12.96 22.48
N ALA A 391 12.66 12.01 23.36
CA ALA A 391 13.14 12.30 24.71
C ALA A 391 14.52 12.98 24.71
N LYS A 392 15.44 12.62 23.82
CA LYS A 392 16.74 13.31 23.68
C LYS A 392 16.61 14.72 23.13
N ARG A 393 15.59 14.98 22.31
CA ARG A 393 15.28 16.29 21.70
C ARG A 393 14.38 17.19 22.55
N ASP A 394 14.10 16.81 23.79
CA ASP A 394 13.21 17.56 24.68
C ASP A 394 11.80 17.85 24.10
N ALA A 395 11.29 16.92 23.29
CA ALA A 395 9.92 16.95 22.80
C ALA A 395 8.93 17.07 23.97
N LYS A 396 7.87 17.86 23.77
CA LYS A 396 6.88 18.14 24.82
C LYS A 396 5.75 17.09 24.81
N GLY A 397 5.35 16.66 26.00
CA GLY A 397 4.20 15.78 26.21
C GLY A 397 4.41 14.86 27.41
N GLY A 398 3.36 14.61 28.20
CA GLY A 398 3.46 13.81 29.41
C GLY A 398 3.96 12.37 29.20
N LEU A 399 3.74 11.79 28.01
CA LEU A 399 4.25 10.45 27.67
C LEU A 399 5.76 10.41 27.46
N VAL A 400 6.38 11.52 27.03
CA VAL A 400 7.85 11.61 26.93
C VAL A 400 8.46 11.57 28.34
N ASP A 401 7.86 12.30 29.28
CA ASP A 401 8.31 12.31 30.67
C ASP A 401 8.05 10.98 31.39
N GLU A 402 6.95 10.31 31.06
CA GLU A 402 6.69 8.94 31.51
C GLU A 402 7.72 7.96 30.93
N PHE A 403 7.99 8.04 29.62
CA PHE A 403 8.98 7.22 28.94
C PHE A 403 10.36 7.34 29.60
N ARG A 404 10.86 8.56 29.82
CA ARG A 404 12.15 8.83 30.48
C ARG A 404 12.32 8.17 31.85
N LYS A 405 11.23 7.97 32.59
CA LYS A 405 11.23 7.36 33.94
C LYS A 405 11.03 5.85 33.91
N SER A 406 10.68 5.29 32.75
CA SER A 406 10.35 3.88 32.57
C SER A 406 11.59 3.02 32.27
N ASP A 407 11.44 1.71 32.39
CA ASP A 407 12.47 0.76 31.97
C ASP A 407 12.65 0.72 30.44
N LEU A 408 11.66 1.18 29.66
CA LEU A 408 11.78 1.29 28.21
C LEU A 408 12.86 2.32 27.81
N TYR A 409 13.02 3.41 28.55
CA TYR A 409 14.11 4.36 28.28
C TYR A 409 15.48 3.73 28.49
N LYS A 410 15.62 2.91 29.56
CA LYS A 410 16.87 2.17 29.83
C LYS A 410 17.13 1.14 28.75
N GLU A 411 16.09 0.45 28.27
CA GLU A 411 16.19 -0.49 27.16
C GLU A 411 16.67 0.23 25.89
N ALA A 412 16.04 1.34 25.52
CA ALA A 412 16.41 2.12 24.34
C ALA A 412 17.85 2.65 24.43
N GLN A 413 18.27 3.13 25.61
CA GLN A 413 19.64 3.58 25.84
C GLN A 413 20.65 2.43 25.72
N ALA A 414 20.32 1.23 26.22
CA ALA A 414 21.19 0.06 26.10
C ALA A 414 21.29 -0.46 24.65
N ARG A 415 20.30 -0.16 23.81
CA ARG A 415 20.21 -0.58 22.40
C ARG A 415 20.40 0.58 21.42
N GLU A 416 20.94 1.73 21.85
CA GLU A 416 21.00 2.96 21.05
C GLU A 416 21.65 2.75 19.68
N ASP A 417 22.87 2.18 19.64
CA ASP A 417 23.60 1.93 18.39
C ASP A 417 22.87 0.95 17.45
N GLU A 418 22.24 -0.07 18.02
CA GLU A 418 21.46 -1.08 17.28
C GLU A 418 20.24 -0.42 16.63
N LEU A 419 19.44 0.30 17.42
CA LEU A 419 18.22 0.96 16.96
C LEU A 419 18.54 2.07 15.96
N PHE A 420 19.58 2.87 16.22
CA PHE A 420 20.04 3.90 15.29
C PHE A 420 20.44 3.28 13.95
N LYS A 421 21.31 2.26 13.99
CA LYS A 421 21.72 1.55 12.76
C LYS A 421 20.50 0.97 12.04
N ARG A 422 19.54 0.41 12.75
CA ARG A 422 18.36 -0.21 12.13
C ARG A 422 17.45 0.82 11.46
N PHE A 423 17.08 1.89 12.15
CA PHE A 423 16.03 2.81 11.68
C PHE A 423 16.54 4.00 10.86
N ILE A 424 17.85 4.29 10.90
CA ILE A 424 18.45 5.44 10.21
C ILE A 424 19.36 5.02 9.04
N SER A 425 19.75 3.75 8.90
CA SER A 425 20.62 3.33 7.78
C SER A 425 19.87 3.20 6.45
N LEU A 426 20.65 3.20 5.36
CA LEU A 426 20.18 2.79 4.04
C LEU A 426 20.31 1.29 3.84
N TYR A 427 19.28 0.71 3.24
CA TYR A 427 19.24 -0.67 2.82
C TYR A 427 19.45 -0.75 1.31
N ASP A 428 20.03 -1.85 0.83
CA ASP A 428 20.25 -2.04 -0.61
C ASP A 428 18.92 -2.41 -1.28
N PRO A 429 18.36 -1.57 -2.18
CA PRO A 429 17.08 -1.86 -2.79
C PRO A 429 17.21 -2.87 -3.93
N ILE A 430 16.19 -3.73 -4.06
CA ILE A 430 16.01 -4.67 -5.17
C ILE A 430 14.88 -4.27 -6.13
N THR A 431 14.01 -3.34 -5.75
CA THR A 431 12.85 -2.87 -6.53
C THR A 431 13.07 -1.51 -7.17
N VAL A 432 14.01 -0.69 -6.67
CA VAL A 432 14.40 0.56 -7.33
C VAL A 432 14.92 0.26 -8.74
N PRO A 433 14.37 0.89 -9.81
CA PRO A 433 14.89 0.69 -11.16
C PRO A 433 16.39 0.93 -11.22
N ARG A 434 17.14 -0.01 -11.80
CA ARG A 434 18.61 -0.01 -11.77
C ARG A 434 19.22 1.30 -12.24
N GLU A 435 18.62 1.90 -13.26
CA GLU A 435 19.03 3.19 -13.83
C GLU A 435 18.83 4.39 -12.89
N LEU A 436 17.98 4.30 -11.87
CA LEU A 436 17.70 5.37 -10.89
C LEU A 436 18.42 5.16 -9.55
N LYS A 437 18.97 3.97 -9.30
CA LYS A 437 19.47 3.53 -7.99
C LYS A 437 20.48 4.51 -7.38
N ASP A 438 21.49 4.93 -8.14
CA ASP A 438 22.53 5.81 -7.60
C ASP A 438 21.99 7.20 -7.21
N GLN A 439 21.05 7.74 -7.99
CA GLN A 439 20.44 9.04 -7.71
C GLN A 439 19.53 8.98 -6.47
N VAL A 440 18.67 7.95 -6.39
CA VAL A 440 17.82 7.69 -5.21
C VAL A 440 18.66 7.54 -3.95
N MET A 441 19.72 6.71 -4.01
CA MET A 441 20.61 6.51 -2.87
C MET A 441 21.37 7.78 -2.49
N SER A 442 21.67 8.66 -3.46
CA SER A 442 22.29 9.96 -3.17
C SER A 442 21.37 10.85 -2.33
N ILE A 443 20.10 11.00 -2.74
CA ILE A 443 19.09 11.79 -2.01
C ILE A 443 19.01 11.34 -0.55
N TYR A 444 18.96 10.03 -0.31
CA TYR A 444 18.80 9.53 1.04
C TYR A 444 20.09 9.54 1.88
N ARG A 445 21.27 9.47 1.25
CA ARG A 445 22.54 9.70 1.97
C ARG A 445 22.63 11.13 2.51
N GLU A 446 22.19 12.11 1.71
CA GLU A 446 22.11 13.51 2.16
C GLU A 446 21.16 13.65 3.35
N GLU A 447 19.98 13.06 3.27
CA GLU A 447 18.99 13.15 4.33
C GLU A 447 19.46 12.49 5.63
N ILE A 448 20.08 11.31 5.56
CA ILE A 448 20.66 10.64 6.74
C ILE A 448 21.81 11.45 7.33
N ALA A 449 22.66 12.03 6.50
CA ALA A 449 23.77 12.87 6.96
C ALA A 449 23.27 14.13 7.72
N SER A 450 22.04 14.57 7.44
CA SER A 450 21.38 15.68 8.15
C SER A 450 20.70 15.27 9.47
N PHE A 451 20.66 13.98 9.79
CA PHE A 451 20.00 13.48 10.99
C PHE A 451 20.85 13.78 12.23
N GLU A 452 20.47 14.82 12.98
CA GLU A 452 21.10 15.18 14.26
C GLU A 452 20.45 14.39 15.39
N PHE A 453 21.25 13.70 16.21
CA PHE A 453 20.76 12.78 17.26
C PHE A 453 20.34 13.45 18.56
#